data_AF-A0A917UI40-F1
#
_entry.id   AF-A0A917UI40-F1
#
_cell.length_a   1.000
_cell.length_b   1.000
_cell.length_c   1.000
_cell.angle_alpha   90.00
_cell.angle_beta   90.00
_cell.angle_gamma   90.00
#
_symmetry.space_group_name_H-M   'P 1'
#
loop_
_entity.id
_entity.type
_entity.pdbx_description
1 polymer ?
#
loop_
_entity_poly.entity_id
_entity_poly.type
_entity_poly.pdbx_seq_one_letter_code
_entity_poly.pdbx_strand_id
1 'polypeptide(L)'
;MKVTGTRPKIVVSADGRGVVGHAGARLLADVADATGLTAACGEALADLRQRRGVHDPGRIAVDLAVMLADGGEAISDLAVLRDQTQLFGRVASDPTAWRLLSDMDSAVLARLHAARAAARELAWAQRIETRGGLPQVTAAGLPVPGLVLDLDASIVICHSEKESATPTWKHTFGFHPLFCFLDNTREALSGMLREGRAGSNTTADHITVLDDALAQIPDAHRHGTPILIRSDSAGCTHGLLAHIRELRTHGIDARFSVGVAITEPIRQAILAAKEHGQWVSALDGDGEPRDGAEICELTGLVADDGFPAGTRFIVRRERPHPGAQLSLFDTIEGMRHQVLATDTPPGQGSIQYLEARHRGHARVEDRIRTGKDTGFGRFPSRVFAINAAWLQLALTAIDLLAWTQMLLLDGDLAAAEPKKLRYRLLHVAARITRTARRTRLRIAEHWPWATDLVAAFDRLTALPRPLT
;
A
#
# COMPACT_ATOMS: atom_id res chain seq x y z
N MET A 1 -33.47 32.71 16.03
CA MET A 1 -33.06 31.38 15.54
C MET A 1 -33.35 31.31 14.05
N LYS A 2 -32.33 31.44 13.17
CA LYS A 2 -32.55 31.28 11.72
C LYS A 2 -32.72 29.78 11.45
N VAL A 3 -33.96 29.36 11.25
CA VAL A 3 -34.29 27.97 10.91
C VAL A 3 -33.79 27.70 9.50
N THR A 4 -33.03 26.62 9.30
CA THR A 4 -32.54 26.20 7.99
C THR A 4 -33.75 25.85 7.11
N GLY A 5 -33.98 26.65 6.06
CA GLY A 5 -35.09 26.43 5.13
C GLY A 5 -34.90 25.20 4.23
N THR A 6 -35.93 24.84 3.46
CA THR A 6 -35.86 23.78 2.45
C THR A 6 -34.91 24.16 1.30
N ARG A 7 -34.31 23.16 0.64
CA ARG A 7 -33.36 23.37 -0.46
C ARG A 7 -34.04 24.09 -1.65
N PRO A 8 -33.32 24.93 -2.43
CA PRO A 8 -33.86 25.55 -3.63
C PRO A 8 -34.34 24.52 -4.67
N LYS A 9 -35.39 24.86 -5.43
CA LYS A 9 -35.85 24.06 -6.58
C LYS A 9 -34.84 24.16 -7.73
N ILE A 10 -34.57 23.03 -8.40
CA ILE A 10 -33.64 22.95 -9.54
C ILE A 10 -34.32 22.31 -10.76
N VAL A 11 -33.89 22.69 -11.96
CA VAL A 11 -34.23 22.06 -13.25
C VAL A 11 -32.96 21.37 -13.76
N VAL A 12 -33.06 20.11 -14.19
CA VAL A 12 -31.91 19.27 -14.56
C VAL A 12 -31.87 19.10 -16.08
N SER A 13 -30.70 19.34 -16.69
CA SER A 13 -30.40 19.05 -18.10
C SER A 13 -29.01 18.42 -18.24
N ALA A 14 -28.75 17.75 -19.38
CA ALA A 14 -27.50 17.03 -19.66
C ALA A 14 -26.72 17.62 -20.86
N ASP A 15 -26.99 18.86 -21.23
CA ASP A 15 -26.47 19.56 -22.42
C ASP A 15 -25.43 20.65 -22.09
N GLY A 16 -24.98 20.72 -20.83
CA GLY A 16 -23.95 21.65 -20.37
C GLY A 16 -22.61 21.45 -21.08
N ARG A 17 -22.04 22.53 -21.64
CA ARG A 17 -20.75 22.49 -22.36
C ARG A 17 -19.61 23.09 -21.56
N GLY A 18 -18.42 22.51 -21.71
CA GLY A 18 -17.19 23.00 -21.09
C GLY A 18 -17.14 22.76 -19.57
N VAL A 19 -17.96 21.84 -19.06
CA VAL A 19 -17.93 21.37 -17.67
C VAL A 19 -17.32 19.98 -17.67
N VAL A 20 -16.40 19.75 -16.73
CA VAL A 20 -15.77 18.45 -16.47
C VAL A 20 -16.00 18.05 -15.02
N GLY A 21 -16.21 16.77 -14.79
CA GLY A 21 -16.19 16.15 -13.46
C GLY A 21 -14.84 15.47 -13.24
N HIS A 22 -14.55 15.08 -12.00
CA HIS A 22 -13.29 14.39 -11.71
C HIS A 22 -12.04 15.20 -12.15
N ALA A 23 -12.15 16.52 -12.11
CA ALA A 23 -11.16 17.41 -12.70
C ALA A 23 -9.80 17.32 -12.00
N GLY A 24 -9.82 17.02 -10.69
CA GLY A 24 -8.60 16.83 -9.91
C GLY A 24 -7.91 15.49 -10.17
N ALA A 25 -8.60 14.49 -10.74
CA ALA A 25 -7.94 13.24 -11.15
C ALA A 25 -6.86 13.46 -12.22
N ARG A 26 -6.93 14.57 -12.96
CA ARG A 26 -5.85 15.01 -13.85
C ARG A 26 -4.51 15.18 -13.15
N LEU A 27 -4.51 15.56 -11.87
CA LEU A 27 -3.31 15.69 -11.05
C LEU A 27 -2.53 14.37 -11.00
N LEU A 28 -3.22 13.22 -10.91
CA LEU A 28 -2.61 11.90 -10.85
C LEU A 28 -1.94 11.51 -12.18
N ALA A 29 -2.59 11.83 -13.30
CA ALA A 29 -2.00 11.61 -14.63
C ALA A 29 -0.75 12.47 -14.83
N ASP A 30 -0.79 13.73 -14.38
CA ASP A 30 0.38 14.60 -14.49
C ASP A 30 1.49 14.20 -13.50
N VAL A 31 1.17 13.62 -12.34
CA VAL A 31 2.16 12.98 -11.44
C VAL A 31 2.81 11.79 -12.14
N ALA A 32 2.05 10.94 -12.83
CA ALA A 32 2.62 9.84 -13.61
C ALA A 32 3.58 10.34 -14.71
N ASP A 33 3.25 11.45 -15.36
CA ASP A 33 4.15 12.10 -16.33
C ASP A 33 5.34 12.79 -15.62
N ALA A 34 5.17 13.25 -14.38
CA ALA A 34 6.20 13.89 -13.56
C ALA A 34 7.27 12.96 -13.01
N THR A 35 6.87 11.77 -12.63
CA THR A 35 7.75 10.73 -12.12
C THR A 35 8.28 9.84 -13.24
N GLY A 36 7.98 10.14 -14.51
CA GLY A 36 8.44 9.35 -15.65
C GLY A 36 7.71 8.02 -15.84
N LEU A 37 6.73 7.71 -14.99
CA LEU A 37 5.95 6.45 -15.04
C LEU A 37 5.34 6.23 -16.42
N THR A 38 4.72 7.24 -17.02
CA THR A 38 4.09 7.09 -18.34
C THR A 38 5.10 6.71 -19.42
N ALA A 39 6.27 7.34 -19.42
CA ALA A 39 7.33 7.03 -20.38
C ALA A 39 7.90 5.62 -20.14
N ALA A 40 8.22 5.29 -18.90
CA ALA A 40 8.76 3.97 -18.52
C ALA A 40 7.77 2.84 -18.84
N CYS A 41 6.47 3.03 -18.59
CA CYS A 41 5.44 2.09 -19.00
C CYS A 41 5.32 1.98 -20.54
N GLY A 42 5.49 3.09 -21.26
CA GLY A 42 5.51 3.10 -22.73
C GLY A 42 6.62 2.23 -23.30
N GLU A 43 7.83 2.32 -22.73
CA GLU A 43 8.97 1.47 -23.08
C GLU A 43 8.73 0.01 -22.68
N ALA A 44 8.28 -0.24 -21.45
CA ALA A 44 8.03 -1.59 -20.93
C ALA A 44 6.99 -2.37 -21.75
N LEU A 45 5.99 -1.67 -22.29
CA LEU A 45 4.86 -2.24 -23.03
C LEU A 45 4.97 -2.01 -24.55
N ALA A 46 6.11 -1.54 -25.06
CA ALA A 46 6.29 -1.19 -26.46
C ALA A 46 5.99 -2.36 -27.41
N ASP A 47 6.34 -3.60 -27.02
CA ASP A 47 6.12 -4.81 -27.81
C ASP A 47 4.63 -5.17 -27.98
N LEU A 48 3.76 -4.68 -27.09
CA LEU A 48 2.32 -4.87 -27.17
C LEU A 48 1.66 -3.87 -28.14
N ARG A 49 2.42 -2.91 -28.67
CA ARG A 49 1.90 -1.90 -29.59
C ARG A 49 1.61 -2.53 -30.95
N GLN A 50 0.33 -2.51 -31.32
CA GLN A 50 -0.08 -2.93 -32.66
C GLN A 50 0.46 -1.96 -33.73
N ARG A 51 0.87 -2.47 -34.90
CA ARG A 51 1.47 -1.68 -36.01
C ARG A 51 0.64 -0.47 -36.47
N ARG A 52 -0.69 -0.48 -36.26
CA ARG A 52 -1.61 0.63 -36.54
C ARG A 52 -2.35 1.13 -35.28
N GLY A 53 -1.82 0.82 -34.10
CA GLY A 53 -2.38 1.20 -32.82
C GLY A 53 -2.32 2.71 -32.62
N VAL A 54 -3.48 3.32 -32.41
CA VAL A 54 -3.61 4.77 -32.14
C VAL A 54 -3.20 5.11 -30.71
N HIS A 55 -3.33 4.16 -29.79
CA HIS A 55 -3.03 4.36 -28.36
C HIS A 55 -1.70 3.70 -27.99
N ASP A 56 -0.92 4.40 -27.19
CA ASP A 56 0.29 3.86 -26.57
C ASP A 56 -0.08 2.92 -25.41
N PRO A 57 0.41 1.67 -25.38
CA PRO A 57 0.14 0.72 -24.30
C PRO A 57 0.48 1.22 -22.90
N GLY A 58 1.61 1.95 -22.76
CA GLY A 58 2.01 2.59 -21.52
C GLY A 58 0.99 3.62 -21.04
N ARG A 59 0.51 4.46 -21.95
CA ARG A 59 -0.54 5.44 -21.63
C ARG A 59 -1.84 4.77 -21.20
N ILE A 60 -2.23 3.67 -21.83
CA ILE A 60 -3.43 2.91 -21.42
C ILE A 60 -3.26 2.35 -20.00
N ALA A 61 -2.10 1.78 -19.67
CA ALA A 61 -1.81 1.27 -18.33
C ALA A 61 -1.88 2.38 -17.27
N VAL A 62 -1.33 3.56 -17.56
CA VAL A 62 -1.42 4.73 -16.67
C VAL A 62 -2.84 5.24 -16.55
N ASP A 63 -3.61 5.36 -17.65
CA ASP A 63 -5.00 5.82 -17.59
C ASP A 63 -5.87 4.85 -16.76
N LEU A 64 -5.62 3.52 -16.85
CA LEU A 64 -6.25 2.53 -15.97
C LEU A 64 -5.86 2.71 -14.50
N ALA A 65 -4.58 2.93 -14.20
CA ALA A 65 -4.13 3.21 -12.82
C ALA A 65 -4.73 4.51 -12.27
N VAL A 66 -4.83 5.57 -13.08
CA VAL A 66 -5.50 6.83 -12.71
C VAL A 66 -6.98 6.60 -12.42
N MET A 67 -7.67 5.81 -13.27
CA MET A 67 -9.07 5.45 -13.05
C MET A 67 -9.27 4.66 -11.75
N LEU A 68 -8.38 3.72 -11.43
CA LEU A 68 -8.42 2.95 -10.18
C LEU A 68 -8.17 3.85 -8.95
N ALA A 69 -7.22 4.77 -9.05
CA ALA A 69 -6.95 5.76 -7.99
C ALA A 69 -8.15 6.69 -7.78
N ASP A 70 -8.82 7.09 -8.86
CA ASP A 70 -10.03 7.90 -8.86
C ASP A 70 -11.27 7.14 -8.32
N GLY A 71 -11.21 5.81 -8.26
CA GLY A 71 -12.19 4.96 -7.59
C GLY A 71 -13.06 4.10 -8.51
N GLY A 72 -12.65 3.89 -9.76
CA GLY A 72 -13.29 2.90 -10.61
C GLY A 72 -12.94 1.46 -10.21
N GLU A 73 -13.81 0.52 -10.54
CA GLU A 73 -13.75 -0.89 -10.16
C GLU A 73 -13.87 -1.84 -11.37
N ALA A 74 -14.17 -1.30 -12.55
CA ALA A 74 -14.31 -2.05 -13.78
C ALA A 74 -13.54 -1.40 -14.93
N ILE A 75 -13.15 -2.20 -15.93
CA ILE A 75 -12.47 -1.69 -17.15
C ILE A 75 -13.32 -0.61 -17.83
N SER A 76 -14.64 -0.73 -17.79
CA SER A 76 -15.59 0.24 -18.37
C SER A 76 -15.59 1.61 -17.69
N ASP A 77 -15.13 1.69 -16.44
CA ASP A 77 -15.10 2.97 -15.70
C ASP A 77 -14.06 3.93 -16.28
N LEU A 78 -13.17 3.43 -17.16
CA LEU A 78 -12.29 4.23 -17.99
C LEU A 78 -13.07 5.25 -18.85
N ALA A 79 -14.37 5.04 -19.08
CA ALA A 79 -15.28 6.00 -19.69
C ALA A 79 -15.25 7.38 -19.01
N VAL A 80 -15.07 7.45 -17.68
CA VAL A 80 -15.00 8.71 -16.92
C VAL A 80 -13.85 9.59 -17.39
N LEU A 81 -12.70 8.99 -17.73
CA LEU A 81 -11.56 9.73 -18.29
C LEU A 81 -11.76 9.99 -19.79
N ARG A 82 -12.25 8.99 -20.52
CA ARG A 82 -12.41 9.01 -21.98
C ARG A 82 -13.36 10.09 -22.48
N ASP A 83 -14.49 10.25 -21.82
CA ASP A 83 -15.54 11.17 -22.24
C ASP A 83 -15.17 12.63 -21.93
N GLN A 84 -13.99 12.86 -21.35
CA GLN A 84 -13.42 14.16 -21.01
C GLN A 84 -12.12 14.42 -21.79
N THR A 85 -12.18 14.28 -23.11
CA THR A 85 -11.00 14.38 -24.01
C THR A 85 -10.23 15.71 -23.88
N GLN A 86 -10.90 16.81 -23.51
CA GLN A 86 -10.23 18.09 -23.27
C GLN A 86 -9.33 18.07 -22.03
N LEU A 87 -9.58 17.17 -21.09
CA LEU A 87 -8.82 17.00 -19.85
C LEU A 87 -7.80 15.87 -19.95
N PHE A 88 -8.17 14.69 -20.44
CA PHE A 88 -7.28 13.51 -20.44
C PHE A 88 -6.71 13.14 -21.81
N GLY A 89 -7.12 13.83 -22.87
CA GLY A 89 -6.75 13.46 -24.24
C GLY A 89 -7.48 12.20 -24.72
N ARG A 90 -6.86 11.46 -25.65
CA ARG A 90 -7.45 10.26 -26.26
C ARG A 90 -7.22 9.04 -25.37
N VAL A 91 -8.15 8.78 -24.45
CA VAL A 91 -8.17 7.55 -23.65
C VAL A 91 -8.73 6.39 -24.47
N ALA A 92 -8.22 5.18 -24.24
CA ALA A 92 -8.63 3.99 -24.97
C ALA A 92 -10.06 3.54 -24.66
N SER A 93 -10.62 2.71 -25.56
CA SER A 93 -11.90 2.03 -25.36
C SER A 93 -11.75 0.79 -24.48
N ASP A 94 -12.85 0.33 -23.88
CA ASP A 94 -12.88 -0.83 -22.98
C ASP A 94 -12.30 -2.10 -23.65
N PRO A 95 -12.63 -2.44 -24.92
CA PRO A 95 -12.01 -3.60 -25.58
C PRO A 95 -10.51 -3.43 -25.82
N THR A 96 -10.02 -2.20 -25.97
CA THR A 96 -8.58 -1.93 -26.15
C THR A 96 -7.84 -2.07 -24.84
N ALA A 97 -8.39 -1.54 -23.75
CA ALA A 97 -7.86 -1.73 -22.40
C ALA A 97 -7.88 -3.22 -21.99
N TRP A 98 -8.96 -3.95 -22.30
CA TRP A 98 -9.06 -5.38 -22.05
C TRP A 98 -7.96 -6.18 -22.78
N ARG A 99 -7.72 -5.88 -24.08
CA ARG A 99 -6.65 -6.55 -24.85
C ARG A 99 -5.28 -6.33 -24.23
N LEU A 100 -4.98 -5.09 -23.81
CA LEU A 100 -3.73 -4.81 -23.12
C LEU A 100 -3.55 -5.71 -21.89
N LEU A 101 -4.57 -5.81 -21.04
CA LEU A 101 -4.51 -6.66 -19.84
C LEU A 101 -4.40 -8.15 -20.19
N SER A 102 -5.03 -8.58 -21.28
CA SER A 102 -4.97 -9.97 -21.76
C SER A 102 -3.60 -10.34 -22.33
N ASP A 103 -2.87 -9.37 -22.88
CA ASP A 103 -1.55 -9.57 -23.49
C ASP A 103 -0.40 -9.40 -22.47
N MET A 104 -0.70 -9.07 -21.20
CA MET A 104 0.28 -8.95 -20.11
C MET A 104 0.61 -10.32 -19.50
N ASP A 105 1.58 -11.01 -20.09
CA ASP A 105 2.18 -12.20 -19.49
C ASP A 105 3.18 -11.86 -18.35
N SER A 106 3.78 -12.87 -17.73
CA SER A 106 4.72 -12.69 -16.62
C SER A 106 5.96 -11.87 -17.00
N ALA A 107 6.46 -11.99 -18.24
CA ALA A 107 7.61 -11.24 -18.71
C ALA A 107 7.26 -9.76 -18.92
N VAL A 108 6.06 -9.47 -19.42
CA VAL A 108 5.52 -8.11 -19.52
C VAL A 108 5.34 -7.50 -18.12
N LEU A 109 4.79 -8.26 -17.17
CA LEU A 109 4.61 -7.79 -15.79
C LEU A 109 5.95 -7.47 -15.12
N ALA A 110 7.00 -8.27 -15.36
CA ALA A 110 8.34 -7.97 -14.86
C ALA A 110 8.91 -6.66 -15.42
N ARG A 111 8.67 -6.36 -16.72
CA ARG A 111 9.05 -5.06 -17.30
C ARG A 111 8.23 -3.91 -16.71
N LEU A 112 6.94 -4.13 -16.45
CA LEU A 112 6.09 -3.14 -15.77
C LEU A 112 6.56 -2.88 -14.34
N HIS A 113 7.03 -3.90 -13.62
CA HIS A 113 7.65 -3.73 -12.30
C HIS A 113 8.92 -2.89 -12.37
N ALA A 114 9.78 -3.11 -13.36
CA ALA A 114 10.96 -2.28 -13.58
C ALA A 114 10.59 -0.81 -13.88
N ALA A 115 9.56 -0.59 -14.70
CA ALA A 115 9.05 0.76 -14.98
C ALA A 115 8.54 1.47 -13.72
N ARG A 116 7.82 0.76 -12.84
CA ARG A 116 7.37 1.29 -11.54
C ARG A 116 8.55 1.59 -10.60
N ALA A 117 9.58 0.76 -10.58
CA ALA A 117 10.79 0.99 -9.78
C ALA A 117 11.53 2.25 -10.23
N ALA A 118 11.74 2.43 -11.54
CA ALA A 118 12.36 3.63 -12.09
C ALA A 118 11.55 4.90 -11.79
N ALA A 119 10.22 4.82 -11.88
CA ALA A 119 9.36 5.96 -11.54
C ALA A 119 9.41 6.31 -10.05
N ARG A 120 9.49 5.29 -9.17
CA ARG A 120 9.65 5.48 -7.72
C ARG A 120 10.98 6.14 -7.38
N GLU A 121 12.07 5.73 -8.04
CA GLU A 121 13.38 6.36 -7.88
C GLU A 121 13.32 7.86 -8.16
N LEU A 122 12.69 8.25 -9.28
CA LEU A 122 12.50 9.66 -9.60
C LEU A 122 11.57 10.38 -8.61
N ALA A 123 10.47 9.74 -8.18
CA ALA A 123 9.57 10.30 -7.19
C ALA A 123 10.28 10.55 -5.84
N TRP A 124 11.16 9.63 -5.42
CA TRP A 124 11.95 9.76 -4.19
C TRP A 124 13.01 10.86 -4.32
N ALA A 125 13.70 10.93 -5.45
CA ALA A 125 14.65 12.01 -5.71
C ALA A 125 13.97 13.38 -5.68
N GLN A 126 12.82 13.52 -6.36
CA GLN A 126 11.99 14.73 -6.34
C GLN A 126 11.55 15.09 -4.92
N ARG A 127 11.16 14.09 -4.13
CA ARG A 127 10.75 14.28 -2.74
C ARG A 127 11.92 14.75 -1.87
N ILE A 128 13.09 14.15 -2.00
CA ILE A 128 14.29 14.52 -1.24
C ILE A 128 14.69 15.96 -1.59
N GLU A 129 14.71 16.32 -2.88
CA GLU A 129 15.08 17.66 -3.33
C GLU A 129 14.09 18.73 -2.86
N THR A 130 12.78 18.45 -2.94
CA THR A 130 11.75 19.46 -2.64
C THR A 130 11.31 19.50 -1.18
N ARG A 131 11.51 18.41 -0.43
CA ARG A 131 11.02 18.27 0.96
C ARG A 131 12.09 17.80 1.96
N GLY A 132 13.33 17.61 1.54
CA GLY A 132 14.49 17.29 2.41
C GLY A 132 14.65 15.82 2.79
N GLY A 133 13.69 14.94 2.49
CA GLY A 133 13.78 13.52 2.81
C GLY A 133 12.47 12.75 2.64
N LEU A 134 12.54 11.43 2.76
CA LEU A 134 11.36 10.55 2.84
C LEU A 134 10.70 10.68 4.23
N PRO A 135 9.38 10.42 4.36
CA PRO A 135 8.74 10.42 5.67
C PRO A 135 9.31 9.29 6.52
N GLN A 136 9.41 9.55 7.82
CA GLN A 136 9.92 8.58 8.78
C GLN A 136 8.76 7.91 9.52
N VAL A 137 8.88 6.60 9.73
CA VAL A 137 7.97 5.84 10.58
C VAL A 137 8.33 6.10 12.04
N THR A 138 7.33 6.22 12.92
CA THR A 138 7.53 6.34 14.36
C THR A 138 6.91 5.17 15.12
N ALA A 139 7.47 4.88 16.30
CA ALA A 139 6.95 3.94 17.28
C ALA A 139 7.30 4.43 18.68
N ALA A 140 6.30 4.49 19.58
CA ALA A 140 6.46 5.00 20.94
C ALA A 140 7.14 6.39 20.98
N GLY A 141 6.65 7.33 20.17
CA GLY A 141 7.23 8.68 20.03
C GLY A 141 8.60 8.76 19.35
N LEU A 142 9.24 7.63 19.03
CA LEU A 142 10.60 7.57 18.51
C LEU A 142 10.66 7.20 17.02
N PRO A 143 11.63 7.74 16.27
CA PRO A 143 11.84 7.36 14.89
C PRO A 143 12.30 5.90 14.77
N VAL A 144 11.67 5.16 13.84
CA VAL A 144 12.16 3.86 13.40
C VAL A 144 13.27 4.08 12.37
N PRO A 145 14.48 3.50 12.56
CA PRO A 145 15.56 3.64 11.60
C PRO A 145 15.20 3.03 10.24
N GLY A 146 15.45 3.80 9.18
CA GLY A 146 15.40 3.31 7.81
C GLY A 146 14.00 3.07 7.22
N LEU A 147 13.90 2.02 6.40
CA LEU A 147 12.68 1.64 5.68
C LEU A 147 11.94 0.54 6.42
N VAL A 148 10.61 0.60 6.44
CA VAL A 148 9.76 -0.41 7.09
C VAL A 148 8.81 -1.02 6.07
N LEU A 149 8.99 -2.32 5.80
CA LEU A 149 8.19 -3.11 4.87
C LEU A 149 7.21 -3.96 5.66
N ASP A 150 5.92 -3.86 5.32
CA ASP A 150 4.86 -4.66 5.92
C ASP A 150 4.36 -5.70 4.93
N LEU A 151 4.51 -6.98 5.28
CA LEU A 151 3.95 -8.12 4.56
C LEU A 151 2.61 -8.52 5.18
N ASP A 152 1.56 -8.59 4.37
CA ASP A 152 0.26 -9.10 4.83
C ASP A 152 -0.59 -9.63 3.66
N ALA A 153 -1.45 -10.61 3.97
CA ALA A 153 -2.35 -11.23 3.00
C ALA A 153 -3.80 -10.84 3.27
N SER A 154 -4.58 -10.64 2.21
CA SER A 154 -6.00 -10.30 2.35
C SER A 154 -6.88 -11.15 1.47
N ILE A 155 -8.02 -11.58 2.00
CA ILE A 155 -9.05 -12.24 1.20
C ILE A 155 -9.80 -11.20 0.37
N VAL A 156 -9.92 -11.47 -0.92
CA VAL A 156 -10.77 -10.72 -1.87
C VAL A 156 -11.94 -11.62 -2.25
N ILE A 157 -13.12 -11.33 -1.69
CA ILE A 157 -14.32 -12.13 -1.88
C ILE A 157 -14.80 -12.02 -3.33
N CYS A 158 -15.15 -13.16 -3.93
CA CYS A 158 -15.78 -13.23 -5.23
C CYS A 158 -17.19 -13.83 -5.11
N HIS A 159 -18.13 -13.24 -5.82
CA HIS A 159 -19.52 -13.73 -5.89
C HIS A 159 -19.84 -14.45 -7.21
N SER A 160 -18.79 -14.80 -7.96
CA SER A 160 -18.89 -15.45 -9.27
C SER A 160 -17.73 -16.43 -9.44
N GLU A 161 -17.97 -17.50 -10.18
CA GLU A 161 -16.93 -18.45 -10.57
C GLU A 161 -15.93 -17.76 -11.52
N LYS A 162 -14.72 -17.54 -11.02
CA LYS A 162 -13.56 -17.03 -11.78
C LYS A 162 -12.47 -18.08 -11.71
N GLU A 163 -11.62 -18.10 -12.73
CA GLU A 163 -10.42 -18.92 -12.72
C GLU A 163 -9.60 -18.65 -11.43
N SER A 164 -9.20 -19.72 -10.75
CA SER A 164 -8.45 -19.70 -9.49
C SER A 164 -9.12 -18.98 -8.30
N ALA A 165 -10.39 -18.58 -8.41
CA ALA A 165 -11.20 -18.27 -7.24
C ALA A 165 -11.64 -19.58 -6.58
N THR A 166 -11.33 -19.78 -5.30
CA THR A 166 -11.60 -21.03 -4.58
C THR A 166 -12.11 -20.74 -3.17
N PRO A 167 -12.63 -21.75 -2.45
CA PRO A 167 -12.90 -21.63 -1.03
C PRO A 167 -11.65 -21.20 -0.24
N THR A 168 -11.85 -20.41 0.80
CA THR A 168 -10.80 -19.91 1.69
C THR A 168 -10.86 -20.57 3.06
N TRP A 169 -9.78 -20.47 3.82
CA TRP A 169 -9.73 -20.96 5.20
C TRP A 169 -10.72 -20.25 6.14
N LYS A 170 -11.15 -19.02 5.81
CA LYS A 170 -12.21 -18.27 6.55
C LYS A 170 -13.63 -18.66 6.11
N HIS A 171 -13.79 -19.79 5.42
CA HIS A 171 -15.08 -20.26 4.89
C HIS A 171 -15.77 -19.25 3.96
N THR A 172 -14.99 -18.47 3.21
CA THR A 172 -15.47 -17.60 2.12
C THR A 172 -15.01 -18.14 0.77
N PHE A 173 -15.29 -17.43 -0.33
CA PHE A 173 -14.88 -17.81 -1.68
C PHE A 173 -14.22 -16.62 -2.39
N GLY A 174 -13.08 -16.83 -3.05
CA GLY A 174 -12.40 -15.77 -3.78
C GLY A 174 -10.89 -15.99 -3.93
N PHE A 175 -10.12 -14.92 -3.81
CA PHE A 175 -8.65 -14.92 -3.91
C PHE A 175 -8.02 -14.59 -2.55
N HIS A 176 -6.74 -14.94 -2.39
CA HIS A 176 -5.97 -14.66 -1.18
C HIS A 176 -4.63 -13.98 -1.51
N PRO A 177 -4.62 -12.81 -2.17
CA PRO A 177 -3.39 -12.11 -2.51
C PRO A 177 -2.52 -11.77 -1.29
N LEU A 178 -1.21 -11.78 -1.51
CA LEU A 178 -0.17 -11.37 -0.55
C LEU A 178 0.48 -10.08 -1.03
N PHE A 179 0.75 -9.15 -0.13
CA PHE A 179 1.22 -7.80 -0.45
C PHE A 179 2.45 -7.42 0.37
N CYS A 180 3.23 -6.46 -0.14
CA CYS A 180 4.22 -5.71 0.61
C CYS A 180 3.98 -4.20 0.45
N PHE A 181 3.78 -3.49 1.57
CA PHE A 181 3.64 -2.04 1.60
C PHE A 181 4.85 -1.40 2.28
N LEU A 182 5.22 -0.19 1.83
CA LEU A 182 6.22 0.63 2.49
C LEU A 182 5.54 1.58 3.48
N ASP A 183 5.70 1.36 4.78
CA ASP A 183 5.03 2.13 5.83
C ASP A 183 5.47 3.61 5.83
N ASN A 184 6.71 3.89 5.44
CA ASN A 184 7.27 5.24 5.33
C ASN A 184 6.43 6.15 4.41
N THR A 185 6.16 5.68 3.20
CA THR A 185 5.56 6.50 2.12
C THR A 185 4.15 6.06 1.75
N ARG A 186 3.68 4.93 2.30
CA ARG A 186 2.38 4.28 2.03
C ARG A 186 2.26 3.68 0.61
N GLU A 187 3.38 3.56 -0.09
CA GLU A 187 3.47 2.94 -1.42
C GLU A 187 3.23 1.43 -1.35
N ALA A 188 2.74 0.87 -2.46
CA ALA A 188 2.56 -0.57 -2.60
C ALA A 188 3.74 -1.14 -3.38
N LEU A 189 4.71 -1.73 -2.69
CA LEU A 189 5.93 -2.23 -3.34
C LEU A 189 5.60 -3.44 -4.23
N SER A 190 4.97 -4.47 -3.69
CA SER A 190 4.67 -5.68 -4.44
C SER A 190 3.35 -6.31 -4.04
N GLY A 191 2.84 -7.17 -4.92
CA GLY A 191 1.65 -7.95 -4.65
C GLY A 191 1.50 -9.12 -5.60
N MET A 192 1.21 -10.29 -5.02
CA MET A 192 1.02 -11.55 -5.72
C MET A 192 -0.44 -11.95 -5.62
N LEU A 193 -1.11 -12.09 -6.77
CA LEU A 193 -2.44 -12.67 -6.82
C LEU A 193 -2.33 -14.18 -6.60
N ARG A 194 -3.12 -14.73 -5.68
CA ARG A 194 -3.12 -16.16 -5.33
C ARG A 194 -4.53 -16.71 -5.25
N GLU A 195 -4.64 -18.02 -5.42
CA GLU A 195 -5.91 -18.73 -5.24
C GLU A 195 -6.47 -18.55 -3.82
N GLY A 196 -7.79 -18.65 -3.64
CA GLY A 196 -8.42 -18.52 -2.32
C GLY A 196 -7.93 -19.55 -1.29
N ARG A 197 -7.50 -20.73 -1.75
CA ARG A 197 -6.98 -21.84 -0.94
C ARG A 197 -5.48 -21.74 -0.68
N ALA A 198 -4.81 -20.69 -1.17
CA ALA A 198 -3.38 -20.50 -0.92
C ALA A 198 -3.10 -20.40 0.58
N GLY A 199 -2.06 -21.12 1.02
CA GLY A 199 -1.62 -21.13 2.41
C GLY A 199 -1.27 -19.73 2.90
N SER A 200 -1.67 -19.41 4.13
CA SER A 200 -1.32 -18.13 4.76
C SER A 200 0.17 -18.02 5.00
N ASN A 201 0.88 -19.13 5.22
CA ASN A 201 2.29 -19.20 5.57
C ASN A 201 3.17 -19.87 4.49
N THR A 202 2.80 -19.78 3.21
CA THR A 202 3.64 -20.33 2.12
C THR A 202 4.95 -19.55 2.04
N THR A 203 6.08 -20.17 2.40
CA THR A 203 7.39 -19.51 2.41
C THR A 203 7.80 -18.95 1.05
N ALA A 204 7.62 -19.71 -0.02
CA ALA A 204 8.02 -19.29 -1.37
C ALA A 204 7.28 -18.03 -1.83
N ASP A 205 5.99 -17.89 -1.50
CA ASP A 205 5.19 -16.72 -1.82
C ASP A 205 5.72 -15.47 -1.08
N HIS A 206 6.05 -15.59 0.21
CA HIS A 206 6.60 -14.48 0.98
C HIS A 206 7.97 -14.03 0.48
N ILE A 207 8.84 -14.98 0.14
CA ILE A 207 10.15 -14.68 -0.45
C ILE A 207 9.97 -13.94 -1.77
N THR A 208 9.12 -14.46 -2.66
CA THR A 208 8.85 -13.81 -3.95
C THR A 208 8.31 -12.38 -3.77
N VAL A 209 7.31 -12.20 -2.91
CA VAL A 209 6.73 -10.87 -2.63
C VAL A 209 7.77 -9.93 -2.01
N LEU A 210 8.62 -10.42 -1.09
CA LEU A 210 9.68 -9.62 -0.49
C LEU A 210 10.75 -9.23 -1.50
N ASP A 211 11.20 -10.15 -2.35
CA ASP A 211 12.23 -9.88 -3.36
C ASP A 211 11.72 -8.90 -4.41
N ASP A 212 10.48 -9.07 -4.86
CA ASP A 212 9.80 -8.10 -5.75
C ASP A 212 9.68 -6.72 -5.07
N ALA A 213 9.42 -6.68 -3.76
CA ALA A 213 9.34 -5.43 -3.00
C ALA A 213 10.70 -4.75 -2.84
N LEU A 214 11.76 -5.52 -2.62
CA LEU A 214 13.12 -5.00 -2.56
C LEU A 214 13.51 -4.45 -3.94
N ALA A 215 13.18 -5.17 -5.03
CA ALA A 215 13.42 -4.76 -6.41
C ALA A 215 12.79 -3.40 -6.78
N GLN A 216 11.74 -2.99 -6.04
CA GLN A 216 11.08 -1.69 -6.17
C GLN A 216 11.81 -0.52 -5.47
N ILE A 217 12.72 -0.80 -4.54
CA ILE A 217 13.44 0.22 -3.76
C ILE A 217 14.71 0.64 -4.52
N PRO A 218 14.99 1.95 -4.69
CA PRO A 218 16.21 2.41 -5.36
C PRO A 218 17.48 1.87 -4.69
N ASP A 219 18.48 1.47 -5.47
CA ASP A 219 19.66 0.75 -4.98
C ASP A 219 20.42 1.50 -3.88
N ALA A 220 20.53 2.83 -3.99
CA ALA A 220 21.15 3.67 -2.96
C ALA A 220 20.47 3.52 -1.58
N HIS A 221 19.16 3.31 -1.56
CA HIS A 221 18.42 3.05 -0.33
C HIS A 221 18.40 1.56 0.04
N ARG A 222 18.26 0.67 -0.94
CA ARG A 222 18.23 -0.79 -0.74
C ARG A 222 19.51 -1.29 -0.06
N HIS A 223 20.66 -0.75 -0.47
CA HIS A 223 21.98 -1.12 0.06
C HIS A 223 22.53 -0.13 1.10
N GLY A 224 22.00 1.09 1.15
CA GLY A 224 22.52 2.16 2.02
C GLY A 224 21.67 2.47 3.25
N THR A 225 20.49 1.87 3.39
CA THR A 225 19.55 2.15 4.50
C THR A 225 19.14 0.85 5.20
N PRO A 226 19.04 0.81 6.54
CA PRO A 226 18.46 -0.33 7.24
C PRO A 226 17.03 -0.59 6.80
N ILE A 227 16.64 -1.86 6.67
CA ILE A 227 15.30 -2.28 6.28
C ILE A 227 14.71 -3.16 7.37
N LEU A 228 13.53 -2.81 7.88
CA LEU A 228 12.76 -3.63 8.81
C LEU A 228 11.60 -4.28 8.07
N ILE A 229 11.59 -5.61 8.02
CA ILE A 229 10.45 -6.39 7.52
C ILE A 229 9.57 -6.76 8.72
N ARG A 230 8.28 -6.43 8.62
CA ARG A 230 7.26 -6.84 9.59
C ARG A 230 6.21 -7.72 8.91
N SER A 231 5.66 -8.64 9.67
CA SER A 231 4.55 -9.50 9.27
C SER A 231 3.79 -9.92 10.52
N ASP A 232 2.54 -10.34 10.36
CA ASP A 232 1.86 -11.13 11.38
C ASP A 232 2.49 -12.53 11.54
N SER A 233 1.79 -13.44 12.24
CA SER A 233 2.27 -14.81 12.42
C SER A 233 2.36 -15.64 11.14
N ALA A 234 1.72 -15.22 10.05
CA ALA A 234 1.76 -15.96 8.78
C ALA A 234 3.14 -15.86 8.11
N GLY A 235 3.85 -14.74 8.30
CA GLY A 235 5.24 -14.56 7.87
C GLY A 235 6.29 -15.17 8.81
N CYS A 236 5.90 -15.78 9.92
CA CYS A 236 6.83 -16.39 10.88
C CYS A 236 7.29 -17.79 10.46
N THR A 237 7.66 -17.98 9.19
CA THR A 237 8.22 -19.24 8.70
C THR A 237 9.74 -19.21 8.74
N HIS A 238 10.36 -20.32 9.16
CA HIS A 238 11.83 -20.41 9.28
C HIS A 238 12.53 -20.06 7.96
N GLY A 239 11.97 -20.48 6.82
CA GLY A 239 12.55 -20.17 5.52
C GLY A 239 12.49 -18.68 5.15
N LEU A 240 11.42 -17.95 5.48
CA LEU A 240 11.37 -16.51 5.24
C LEU A 240 12.35 -15.77 6.16
N LEU A 241 12.39 -16.16 7.44
CA LEU A 241 13.31 -15.54 8.40
C LEU A 241 14.77 -15.80 8.04
N ALA A 242 15.10 -17.01 7.57
CA ALA A 242 16.43 -17.34 7.04
C ALA A 242 16.77 -16.53 5.79
N HIS A 243 15.82 -16.38 4.85
CA HIS A 243 16.00 -15.55 3.65
C HIS A 243 16.31 -14.09 4.01
N ILE A 244 15.51 -13.48 4.91
CA ILE A 244 15.76 -12.11 5.38
C ILE A 244 17.17 -11.97 5.98
N ARG A 245 17.65 -13.01 6.66
CA ARG A 245 18.99 -13.04 7.26
C ARG A 245 20.09 -13.14 6.21
N GLU A 246 19.87 -13.94 5.17
CA GLU A 246 20.77 -14.13 4.03
C GLU A 246 20.91 -12.87 3.17
N LEU A 247 19.88 -12.00 3.09
CA LEU A 247 19.99 -10.72 2.38
C LEU A 247 21.18 -9.86 2.86
N ARG A 248 21.63 -10.02 4.11
CA ARG A 248 22.79 -9.28 4.65
C ARG A 248 24.12 -9.70 4.06
N THR A 249 24.24 -10.95 3.61
CA THR A 249 25.45 -11.40 2.89
C THR A 249 25.53 -10.76 1.51
N HIS A 250 24.39 -10.27 0.99
CA HIS A 250 24.25 -9.54 -0.26
C HIS A 250 24.25 -8.01 -0.06
N GLY A 251 24.63 -7.52 1.12
CA GLY A 251 24.76 -6.08 1.40
C GLY A 251 23.45 -5.35 1.62
N ILE A 252 22.36 -6.05 1.94
CA ILE A 252 21.07 -5.44 2.33
C ILE A 252 20.91 -5.63 3.85
N ASP A 253 20.96 -4.55 4.64
CA ASP A 253 20.78 -4.61 6.11
C ASP A 253 19.30 -4.78 6.48
N ALA A 254 18.76 -5.97 6.23
CA ALA A 254 17.37 -6.32 6.46
C ALA A 254 17.17 -7.05 7.81
N ARG A 255 16.33 -6.54 8.71
CA ARG A 255 15.92 -7.15 9.99
C ARG A 255 14.46 -7.59 9.94
N PHE A 256 14.05 -8.54 10.78
CA PHE A 256 12.65 -8.92 10.90
C PHE A 256 12.03 -8.60 12.26
N SER A 257 10.72 -8.40 12.25
CA SER A 257 9.87 -8.34 13.43
C SER A 257 8.49 -8.93 13.08
N VAL A 258 8.29 -10.22 13.38
CA VAL A 258 7.10 -10.98 12.98
C VAL A 258 6.28 -11.41 14.18
N GLY A 259 4.97 -11.52 14.02
CA GLY A 259 4.12 -12.15 15.05
C GLY A 259 4.46 -13.64 15.18
N VAL A 260 4.15 -14.27 16.30
CA VAL A 260 4.38 -15.70 16.52
C VAL A 260 3.07 -16.36 16.95
N ALA A 261 2.72 -17.46 16.30
CA ALA A 261 1.55 -18.25 16.70
C ALA A 261 1.77 -18.86 18.10
N ILE A 262 0.77 -18.74 18.98
CA ILE A 262 0.85 -19.23 20.36
C ILE A 262 0.56 -20.75 20.41
N THR A 263 1.57 -21.50 19.98
CA THR A 263 1.63 -22.97 20.06
C THR A 263 1.94 -23.43 21.49
N GLU A 264 1.87 -24.74 21.75
CA GLU A 264 2.14 -25.28 23.09
C GLU A 264 3.53 -24.93 23.63
N PRO A 265 4.65 -25.02 22.86
CA PRO A 265 5.96 -24.56 23.33
C PRO A 265 5.98 -23.08 23.75
N ILE A 266 5.29 -22.22 23.00
CA ILE A 266 5.18 -20.80 23.34
C ILE A 266 4.35 -20.59 24.62
N ARG A 267 3.29 -21.37 24.83
CA ARG A 267 2.51 -21.34 26.07
C ARG A 267 3.36 -21.71 27.28
N GLN A 268 4.16 -22.77 27.17
CA GLN A 268 5.07 -23.17 28.24
C GLN A 268 6.10 -22.08 28.56
N ALA A 269 6.65 -21.42 27.53
CA ALA A 269 7.55 -20.28 27.72
C ALA A 269 6.86 -19.10 28.43
N ILE A 270 5.61 -18.79 28.08
CA ILE A 270 4.81 -17.75 28.75
C ILE A 270 4.56 -18.11 30.22
N LEU A 271 4.22 -19.36 30.53
CA LEU A 271 3.99 -19.83 31.90
C LEU A 271 5.28 -19.74 32.73
N ALA A 272 6.42 -20.16 32.18
CA ALA A 272 7.72 -20.00 32.84
C ALA A 272 8.07 -18.51 33.09
N ALA A 273 7.78 -17.63 32.11
CA ALA A 273 7.97 -16.19 32.26
C ALA A 273 7.00 -15.55 33.26
N LYS A 274 5.82 -16.13 33.49
CA LYS A 274 4.89 -15.66 34.54
C LYS A 274 5.50 -15.84 35.93
N GLU A 275 6.21 -16.95 36.16
CA GLU A 275 6.81 -17.27 37.46
C GLU A 275 8.14 -16.54 37.70
N HIS A 276 8.96 -16.36 36.64
CA HIS A 276 10.35 -15.92 36.79
C HIS A 276 10.76 -14.75 35.89
N GLY A 277 9.88 -14.30 35.00
CA GLY A 277 10.16 -13.25 34.01
C GLY A 277 10.13 -11.85 34.60
N GLN A 278 10.91 -10.95 33.99
CA GLN A 278 10.91 -9.53 34.31
C GLN A 278 9.87 -8.82 33.44
N TRP A 279 8.67 -8.66 33.99
CA TRP A 279 7.58 -7.93 33.35
C TRP A 279 7.74 -6.42 33.54
N VAL A 280 7.60 -5.68 32.44
CA VAL A 280 7.59 -4.21 32.44
C VAL A 280 6.37 -3.70 31.69
N SER A 281 5.93 -2.47 31.95
CA SER A 281 4.79 -1.88 31.25
C SER A 281 5.08 -1.75 29.75
N ALA A 282 4.10 -2.07 28.90
CA ALA A 282 4.18 -1.72 27.48
C ALA A 282 4.15 -0.20 27.29
N LEU A 283 4.60 0.32 26.15
CA LEU A 283 4.43 1.72 25.80
C LEU A 283 3.21 1.92 24.90
N ASP A 284 2.62 3.11 24.92
CA ASP A 284 1.62 3.54 23.96
C ASP A 284 2.25 4.15 22.69
N GLY A 285 1.47 4.92 21.92
CA GLY A 285 1.96 5.54 20.68
C GLY A 285 2.92 6.72 20.91
N ASP A 286 2.77 7.41 22.05
CA ASP A 286 3.52 8.60 22.41
C ASP A 286 4.77 8.27 23.25
N GLY A 287 4.88 7.01 23.69
CA GLY A 287 6.01 6.51 24.47
C GLY A 287 5.77 6.51 25.97
N GLU A 288 4.52 6.69 26.40
CA GLU A 288 4.13 6.62 27.80
C GLU A 288 3.73 5.19 28.20
N PRO A 289 3.86 4.82 29.49
CA PRO A 289 3.40 3.52 29.98
C PRO A 289 1.92 3.30 29.69
N ARG A 290 1.61 2.21 28.97
CA ARG A 290 0.26 1.79 28.63
C ARG A 290 -0.36 1.01 29.79
N ASP A 291 -1.42 1.56 30.38
CA ASP A 291 -2.16 0.89 31.44
C ASP A 291 -2.75 -0.46 30.97
N GLY A 292 -2.68 -1.47 31.84
CA GLY A 292 -3.22 -2.80 31.60
C GLY A 292 -2.47 -3.64 30.56
N ALA A 293 -1.28 -3.22 30.10
CA ALA A 293 -0.43 -3.98 29.20
C ALA A 293 1.01 -4.10 29.72
N GLU A 294 1.52 -5.33 29.75
CA GLU A 294 2.87 -5.65 30.21
C GLU A 294 3.59 -6.51 29.19
N ILE A 295 4.91 -6.42 29.18
CA ILE A 295 5.76 -7.17 28.26
C ILE A 295 6.90 -7.87 29.01
N CYS A 296 7.34 -8.99 28.47
CA CYS A 296 8.47 -9.75 28.98
C CYS A 296 9.26 -10.34 27.80
N GLU A 297 10.58 -10.47 27.96
CA GLU A 297 11.40 -11.23 27.02
C GLU A 297 11.27 -12.73 27.33
N LEU A 298 11.01 -13.53 26.29
CA LEU A 298 10.93 -14.99 26.33
C LEU A 298 12.18 -15.68 25.75
N THR A 299 13.15 -14.89 25.27
CA THR A 299 14.40 -15.42 24.69
C THR A 299 15.09 -16.36 25.68
N GLY A 300 15.39 -17.59 25.25
CA GLY A 300 15.97 -18.65 26.10
C GLY A 300 14.94 -19.56 26.79
N LEU A 301 13.65 -19.17 26.81
CA LEU A 301 12.54 -20.04 27.25
C LEU A 301 11.83 -20.71 26.06
N VAL A 302 11.92 -20.10 24.88
CA VAL A 302 11.48 -20.69 23.61
C VAL A 302 12.60 -21.56 23.06
N ALA A 303 12.28 -22.80 22.66
CA ALA A 303 13.24 -23.70 22.04
C ALA A 303 13.76 -23.12 20.72
N ASP A 304 15.04 -23.33 20.43
CA ASP A 304 15.65 -22.97 19.14
C ASP A 304 15.30 -24.03 18.09
N ASP A 305 14.05 -24.00 17.60
CA ASP A 305 13.44 -25.03 16.75
C ASP A 305 13.56 -24.72 15.25
N GLY A 306 14.69 -24.15 14.82
CA GLY A 306 14.96 -23.83 13.41
C GLY A 306 14.81 -22.35 13.07
N PHE A 307 14.64 -21.49 14.08
CA PHE A 307 14.78 -20.05 13.92
C PHE A 307 16.22 -19.67 13.59
N PRO A 308 16.44 -18.56 12.87
CA PRO A 308 17.80 -18.04 12.68
C PRO A 308 18.47 -17.72 14.03
N ALA A 309 19.77 -17.99 14.13
CA ALA A 309 20.54 -17.71 15.35
C ALA A 309 20.42 -16.24 15.79
N GLY A 310 20.20 -16.04 17.08
CA GLY A 310 20.00 -14.70 17.66
C GLY A 310 18.58 -14.15 17.52
N THR A 311 17.61 -14.97 17.12
CA THR A 311 16.18 -14.63 17.20
C THR A 311 15.78 -14.46 18.66
N ARG A 312 15.09 -13.35 18.94
CA ARG A 312 14.56 -12.99 20.25
C ARG A 312 13.05 -13.05 20.23
N PHE A 313 12.46 -13.45 21.36
CA PHE A 313 11.02 -13.55 21.51
C PHE A 313 10.55 -12.58 22.60
N ILE A 314 9.53 -11.78 22.31
CA ILE A 314 8.96 -10.84 23.27
C ILE A 314 7.47 -11.11 23.33
N VAL A 315 6.96 -11.33 24.54
CA VAL A 315 5.52 -11.46 24.80
C VAL A 315 4.99 -10.14 25.33
N ARG A 316 3.79 -9.80 24.86
CA ARG A 316 2.91 -8.84 25.50
C ARG A 316 1.69 -9.56 26.05
N ARG A 317 1.28 -9.19 27.26
CA ARG A 317 -0.02 -9.53 27.82
C ARG A 317 -0.82 -8.25 28.04
N GLU A 318 -2.11 -8.29 27.72
CA GLU A 318 -3.03 -7.16 27.94
C GLU A 318 -4.34 -7.66 28.56
N ARG A 319 -4.96 -6.80 29.38
CA ARG A 319 -6.32 -7.09 29.89
C ARG A 319 -7.29 -7.15 28.72
N PRO A 320 -8.04 -8.25 28.53
CA PRO A 320 -9.03 -8.35 27.48
C PRO A 320 -10.09 -7.24 27.60
N HIS A 321 -10.42 -6.57 26.50
CA HIS A 321 -11.57 -5.69 26.47
C HIS A 321 -12.88 -6.51 26.57
N PRO A 322 -13.95 -5.95 27.15
CA PRO A 322 -15.26 -6.62 27.20
C PRO A 322 -15.72 -7.10 25.81
N GLY A 323 -16.01 -8.39 25.68
CA GLY A 323 -16.44 -8.99 24.42
C GLY A 323 -15.31 -9.48 23.50
N ALA A 324 -14.04 -9.41 23.92
CA ALA A 324 -12.93 -10.01 23.17
C ALA A 324 -13.11 -11.53 23.04
N GLN A 325 -12.93 -12.06 21.82
CA GLN A 325 -12.81 -13.51 21.62
C GLN A 325 -11.42 -13.95 22.08
N LEU A 326 -11.39 -14.69 23.18
CA LEU A 326 -10.17 -15.19 23.81
C LEU A 326 -9.94 -16.65 23.44
N SER A 327 -8.66 -17.03 23.32
CA SER A 327 -8.33 -18.45 23.27
C SER A 327 -8.64 -19.09 24.64
N LEU A 328 -8.73 -20.43 24.69
CA LEU A 328 -8.83 -21.15 25.97
C LEU A 328 -7.67 -20.79 26.91
N PHE A 329 -6.47 -20.59 26.37
CA PHE A 329 -5.30 -20.17 27.16
C PHE A 329 -5.49 -18.78 27.75
N ASP A 330 -5.89 -17.81 26.92
CA ASP A 330 -6.12 -16.45 27.41
C ASP A 330 -7.27 -16.40 28.44
N THR A 331 -8.25 -17.30 28.31
CA THR A 331 -9.36 -17.43 29.26
C THR A 331 -8.89 -17.98 30.60
N ILE A 332 -8.03 -18.99 30.60
CA ILE A 332 -7.43 -19.59 31.81
C ILE A 332 -6.49 -18.58 32.50
N GLU A 333 -5.67 -17.87 31.72
CA GLU A 333 -4.72 -16.89 32.24
C GLU A 333 -5.36 -15.54 32.60
N GLY A 334 -6.58 -15.27 32.12
CA GLY A 334 -7.28 -14.00 32.31
C GLY A 334 -6.67 -12.81 31.57
N MET A 335 -5.72 -13.06 30.64
CA MET A 335 -4.96 -12.06 29.90
C MET A 335 -4.82 -12.48 28.44
N ARG A 336 -4.90 -11.52 27.51
CA ARG A 336 -4.65 -11.77 26.09
C ARG A 336 -3.16 -11.69 25.80
N HIS A 337 -2.59 -12.76 25.26
CA HIS A 337 -1.18 -12.82 24.92
C HIS A 337 -0.93 -12.58 23.43
N GLN A 338 0.16 -11.90 23.11
CA GLN A 338 0.69 -11.73 21.77
C GLN A 338 2.20 -11.87 21.83
N VAL A 339 2.80 -12.64 20.93
CA VAL A 339 4.24 -12.87 20.90
C VAL A 339 4.78 -12.38 19.57
N LEU A 340 5.94 -11.72 19.60
CA LEU A 340 6.70 -11.35 18.42
C LEU A 340 8.09 -12.00 18.45
N ALA A 341 8.61 -12.33 17.29
CA ALA A 341 9.99 -12.72 17.06
C ALA A 341 10.74 -11.60 16.32
N THR A 342 11.96 -11.27 16.76
CA THR A 342 12.82 -10.29 16.10
C THR A 342 14.28 -10.67 16.19
N ASP A 343 15.07 -10.31 15.19
CA ASP A 343 16.52 -10.45 15.20
C ASP A 343 17.25 -9.11 15.41
N THR A 344 16.56 -8.16 16.05
CA THR A 344 17.15 -6.91 16.53
C THR A 344 18.08 -7.23 17.71
N PRO A 345 19.40 -6.96 17.61
CA PRO A 345 20.35 -7.32 18.65
C PRO A 345 20.02 -6.69 20.00
N PRO A 346 20.41 -7.33 21.12
CA PRO A 346 20.41 -6.67 22.42
C PRO A 346 21.14 -5.33 22.37
N GLY A 347 20.60 -4.31 23.06
CA GLY A 347 21.14 -2.95 23.07
C GLY A 347 20.66 -2.06 21.91
N GLN A 348 20.04 -2.61 20.85
CA GLN A 348 19.47 -1.81 19.75
C GLN A 348 17.97 -1.51 19.97
N GLY A 349 17.62 -1.08 21.18
CA GLY A 349 16.26 -0.75 21.59
C GLY A 349 15.78 -1.57 22.80
N SER A 350 14.97 -0.95 23.65
CA SER A 350 14.30 -1.64 24.77
C SER A 350 13.22 -2.59 24.26
N ILE A 351 12.89 -3.63 25.02
CA ILE A 351 11.78 -4.54 24.66
C ILE A 351 10.45 -3.80 24.50
N GLN A 352 10.28 -2.69 25.22
CA GLN A 352 9.17 -1.75 25.12
C GLN A 352 9.08 -1.10 23.74
N TYR A 353 10.19 -0.55 23.26
CA TYR A 353 10.26 0.04 21.94
C TYR A 353 10.09 -1.02 20.83
N LEU A 354 10.70 -2.20 20.99
CA LEU A 354 10.60 -3.27 20.00
C LEU A 354 9.16 -3.80 19.84
N GLU A 355 8.42 -3.96 20.94
CA GLU A 355 6.99 -4.29 20.88
C GLU A 355 6.18 -3.19 20.21
N ALA A 356 6.35 -1.92 20.61
CA ALA A 356 5.61 -0.80 20.03
C ALA A 356 5.90 -0.65 18.52
N ARG A 357 7.15 -0.88 18.11
CA ARG A 357 7.58 -0.88 16.71
C ARG A 357 6.96 -2.01 15.89
N HIS A 358 6.85 -3.21 16.47
CA HIS A 358 6.15 -4.33 15.84
C HIS A 358 4.65 -4.04 15.72
N ARG A 359 4.02 -3.51 16.77
CA ARG A 359 2.59 -3.16 16.79
C ARG A 359 2.20 -2.18 15.70
N GLY A 360 3.13 -1.33 15.26
CA GLY A 360 2.94 -0.47 14.09
C GLY A 360 2.58 -1.23 12.80
N HIS A 361 2.82 -2.54 12.72
CA HIS A 361 2.41 -3.39 11.61
C HIS A 361 0.90 -3.33 11.35
N ALA A 362 0.08 -3.07 12.37
CA ALA A 362 -1.37 -2.90 12.22
C ALA A 362 -1.76 -1.81 11.19
N ARG A 363 -0.86 -0.87 10.86
CA ARG A 363 -1.08 0.12 9.78
C ARG A 363 -1.26 -0.51 8.40
N VAL A 364 -0.75 -1.73 8.18
CA VAL A 364 -0.94 -2.48 6.93
C VAL A 364 -2.41 -2.81 6.70
N GLU A 365 -3.21 -3.02 7.76
CA GLU A 365 -4.63 -3.30 7.64
C GLU A 365 -5.37 -2.11 7.00
N ASP A 366 -4.98 -0.88 7.36
CA ASP A 366 -5.49 0.33 6.72
C ASP A 366 -5.01 0.47 5.27
N ARG A 367 -3.76 0.07 4.96
CA ARG A 367 -3.26 0.03 3.57
C ARG A 367 -4.07 -0.94 2.72
N ILE A 368 -4.35 -2.14 3.24
CA ILE A 368 -5.17 -3.14 2.58
C ILE A 368 -6.60 -2.66 2.41
N ARG A 369 -7.22 -2.10 3.45
CA ARG A 369 -8.59 -1.56 3.39
C ARG A 369 -8.70 -0.49 2.32
N THR A 370 -7.81 0.51 2.34
CA THR A 370 -7.84 1.60 1.35
C THR A 370 -7.43 1.14 -0.05
N GLY A 371 -6.55 0.15 -0.16
CA GLY A 371 -6.16 -0.47 -1.42
C GLY A 371 -7.29 -1.30 -2.05
N LYS A 372 -8.17 -1.91 -1.24
CA LYS A 372 -9.40 -2.55 -1.74
C LYS A 372 -10.31 -1.56 -2.46
N ASP A 373 -10.43 -0.34 -1.91
CA ASP A 373 -11.14 0.77 -2.54
C ASP A 373 -10.36 1.42 -3.71
N THR A 374 -9.17 0.89 -4.04
CA THR A 374 -8.25 1.38 -5.09
C THR A 374 -7.93 0.25 -6.09
N GLY A 375 -8.94 -0.56 -6.40
CA GLY A 375 -8.91 -1.47 -7.55
C GLY A 375 -8.72 -2.95 -7.22
N PHE A 376 -8.06 -3.33 -6.12
CA PHE A 376 -7.88 -4.77 -5.81
C PHE A 376 -8.97 -5.36 -4.91
N GLY A 377 -9.96 -4.58 -4.48
CA GLY A 377 -11.12 -5.07 -3.73
C GLY A 377 -12.09 -5.90 -4.60
N ARG A 378 -12.00 -5.74 -5.92
CA ARG A 378 -12.79 -6.47 -6.90
C ARG A 378 -12.00 -6.67 -8.18
N PHE A 379 -11.79 -7.92 -8.57
CA PHE A 379 -11.14 -8.25 -9.84
C PHE A 379 -12.17 -8.32 -10.99
N PRO A 380 -11.96 -7.67 -12.14
CA PRO A 380 -13.01 -7.49 -13.14
C PRO A 380 -13.18 -8.66 -14.12
N SER A 381 -12.22 -9.59 -14.20
CA SER A 381 -12.21 -10.65 -15.22
C SER A 381 -12.50 -12.03 -14.65
N ARG A 382 -12.97 -12.95 -15.52
CA ARG A 382 -13.00 -14.39 -15.23
C ARG A 382 -11.64 -15.06 -15.41
N VAL A 383 -10.73 -14.42 -16.15
CA VAL A 383 -9.39 -14.93 -16.47
C VAL A 383 -8.39 -14.48 -15.41
N PHE A 384 -7.62 -15.42 -14.87
CA PHE A 384 -6.69 -15.16 -13.76
C PHE A 384 -5.57 -14.20 -14.16
N ALA A 385 -4.96 -14.39 -15.34
CA ALA A 385 -3.87 -13.54 -15.83
C ALA A 385 -4.27 -12.06 -15.96
N ILE A 386 -5.49 -11.78 -16.45
CA ILE A 386 -6.03 -10.41 -16.52
C ILE A 386 -6.18 -9.81 -15.13
N ASN A 387 -6.61 -10.60 -14.13
CA ASN A 387 -6.74 -10.14 -12.76
C ASN A 387 -5.38 -9.92 -12.09
N ALA A 388 -4.35 -10.69 -12.46
CA ALA A 388 -2.98 -10.46 -12.02
C ALA A 388 -2.41 -9.15 -12.61
N ALA A 389 -2.65 -8.88 -13.89
CA ALA A 389 -2.30 -7.60 -14.52
C ALA A 389 -3.05 -6.42 -13.87
N TRP A 390 -4.35 -6.58 -13.62
CA TRP A 390 -5.18 -5.61 -12.91
C TRP A 390 -4.65 -5.32 -11.50
N LEU A 391 -4.19 -6.34 -10.77
CA LEU A 391 -3.55 -6.15 -9.47
C LEU A 391 -2.35 -5.21 -9.58
N GLN A 392 -1.47 -5.40 -10.58
CA GLN A 392 -0.30 -4.53 -10.75
C GLN A 392 -0.69 -3.07 -11.06
N LEU A 393 -1.75 -2.85 -11.82
CA LEU A 393 -2.27 -1.50 -12.07
C LEU A 393 -2.93 -0.90 -10.82
N ALA A 394 -3.57 -1.71 -9.96
CA ALA A 394 -4.09 -1.27 -8.67
C ALA A 394 -2.95 -0.85 -7.71
N LEU A 395 -1.84 -1.59 -7.70
CA LEU A 395 -0.65 -1.18 -6.93
C LEU A 395 -0.05 0.13 -7.48
N THR A 396 -0.02 0.27 -8.81
CA THR A 396 0.41 1.52 -9.46
C THR A 396 -0.50 2.69 -9.09
N ALA A 397 -1.80 2.47 -8.98
CA ALA A 397 -2.77 3.47 -8.53
C ALA A 397 -2.51 3.93 -7.08
N ILE A 398 -2.14 2.99 -6.20
CA ILE A 398 -1.75 3.29 -4.81
C ILE A 398 -0.48 4.13 -4.78
N ASP A 399 0.52 3.79 -5.60
CA ASP A 399 1.74 4.58 -5.74
C ASP A 399 1.44 6.02 -6.21
N LEU A 400 0.57 6.20 -7.21
CA LEU A 400 0.18 7.54 -7.67
C LEU A 400 -0.48 8.38 -6.57
N LEU A 401 -1.32 7.78 -5.73
CA LEU A 401 -1.91 8.46 -4.57
C LEU A 401 -0.83 8.81 -3.55
N ALA A 402 0.05 7.85 -3.20
CA ALA A 402 1.14 8.06 -2.26
C ALA A 402 2.11 9.17 -2.73
N TRP A 403 2.50 9.16 -4.00
CA TRP A 403 3.37 10.17 -4.62
C TRP A 403 2.70 11.54 -4.62
N THR A 404 1.42 11.61 -5.00
CA THR A 404 0.64 12.85 -4.95
C THR A 404 0.62 13.43 -3.54
N GLN A 405 0.33 12.61 -2.54
CA GLN A 405 0.30 13.03 -1.14
C GLN A 405 1.66 13.52 -0.64
N MET A 406 2.73 12.78 -0.95
CA MET A 406 4.05 13.08 -0.40
C MET A 406 4.77 14.22 -1.12
N LEU A 407 4.50 14.43 -2.40
CA LEU A 407 5.12 15.48 -3.20
C LEU A 407 4.30 16.78 -3.12
N LEU A 408 2.97 16.68 -3.26
CA LEU A 408 2.14 17.84 -3.64
C LEU A 408 1.23 18.35 -2.53
N LEU A 409 0.95 17.55 -1.50
CA LEU A 409 -0.02 17.90 -0.46
C LEU A 409 0.67 18.16 0.88
N ASP A 410 -0.02 18.91 1.75
CA ASP A 410 0.44 19.21 3.11
C ASP A 410 -0.67 18.88 4.14
N GLY A 411 -0.28 18.86 5.41
CA GLY A 411 -1.18 18.72 6.56
C GLY A 411 -2.17 17.57 6.41
N ASP A 412 -3.44 17.88 6.64
CA ASP A 412 -4.56 16.95 6.62
C ASP A 412 -4.75 16.17 5.32
N LEU A 413 -4.30 16.72 4.19
CA LEU A 413 -4.41 16.13 2.86
C LEU A 413 -3.23 15.19 2.55
N ALA A 414 -2.03 15.52 3.03
CA ALA A 414 -0.87 14.62 2.95
C ALA A 414 -1.12 13.31 3.73
N ALA A 415 -1.94 13.36 4.78
CA ALA A 415 -2.30 12.18 5.56
C ALA A 415 -3.63 11.52 5.14
N ALA A 416 -4.40 12.13 4.23
CA ALA A 416 -5.77 11.72 3.90
C ALA A 416 -5.89 10.31 3.30
N GLU A 417 -6.99 9.62 3.59
CA GLU A 417 -7.35 8.40 2.86
C GLU A 417 -7.89 8.70 1.45
N PRO A 418 -7.84 7.72 0.52
CA PRO A 418 -8.33 7.90 -0.85
C PRO A 418 -9.74 8.47 -0.92
N LYS A 419 -10.66 8.02 -0.06
CA LYS A 419 -12.03 8.56 0.02
C LYS A 419 -12.06 10.07 0.26
N LYS A 420 -11.22 10.58 1.17
CA LYS A 420 -11.12 12.01 1.50
C LYS A 420 -10.46 12.79 0.35
N LEU A 421 -9.44 12.23 -0.29
CA LEU A 421 -8.80 12.83 -1.49
C LEU A 421 -9.77 12.92 -2.66
N ARG A 422 -10.52 11.85 -2.94
CA ARG A 422 -11.56 11.81 -3.97
C ARG A 422 -12.60 12.89 -3.73
N TYR A 423 -13.17 12.92 -2.52
CA TYR A 423 -14.21 13.89 -2.17
C TYR A 423 -13.75 15.35 -2.22
N ARG A 424 -12.52 15.65 -1.79
CA ARG A 424 -12.02 17.02 -1.64
C ARG A 424 -11.32 17.55 -2.89
N LEU A 425 -10.58 16.70 -3.59
CA LEU A 425 -9.66 17.08 -4.66
C LEU A 425 -10.03 16.41 -6.00
N LEU A 426 -10.08 15.07 -6.06
CA LEU A 426 -10.14 14.40 -7.36
C LEU A 426 -11.49 14.57 -8.06
N HIS A 427 -12.60 14.39 -7.34
CA HIS A 427 -13.98 14.41 -7.88
C HIS A 427 -14.53 15.83 -8.09
N VAL A 428 -13.68 16.86 -8.00
CA VAL A 428 -14.11 18.25 -8.16
C VAL A 428 -14.62 18.52 -9.58
N ALA A 429 -15.68 19.30 -9.68
CA ALA A 429 -16.14 19.82 -10.97
C ALA A 429 -15.35 21.07 -11.35
N ALA A 430 -15.04 21.23 -12.63
CA ALA A 430 -14.38 22.42 -13.15
C ALA A 430 -14.93 22.81 -14.52
N ARG A 431 -14.72 24.08 -14.87
CA ARG A 431 -14.99 24.59 -16.22
C ARG A 431 -13.71 24.61 -17.04
N ILE A 432 -13.69 23.95 -18.17
CA ILE A 432 -12.60 24.06 -19.14
C ILE A 432 -12.87 25.24 -20.07
N THR A 433 -11.89 26.13 -20.18
CA THR A 433 -11.91 27.26 -21.10
C THR A 433 -10.62 27.29 -21.91
N ARG A 434 -10.71 27.66 -23.20
CA ARG A 434 -9.54 27.82 -24.06
C ARG A 434 -9.36 29.29 -24.39
N THR A 435 -8.23 29.86 -24.00
CA THR A 435 -7.93 31.28 -24.24
C THR A 435 -6.44 31.44 -24.51
N ALA A 436 -6.06 32.23 -25.53
CA ALA A 436 -4.67 32.48 -25.91
C ALA A 436 -3.82 31.19 -26.06
N ARG A 437 -4.35 30.19 -26.78
CA ARG A 437 -3.75 28.85 -27.00
C ARG A 437 -3.50 28.01 -25.73
N ARG A 438 -3.92 28.47 -24.55
CA ARG A 438 -3.85 27.71 -23.29
C ARG A 438 -5.21 27.14 -22.92
N THR A 439 -5.20 25.90 -22.44
CA THR A 439 -6.34 25.28 -21.76
C THR A 439 -6.30 25.71 -20.30
N ARG A 440 -7.41 26.20 -19.77
CA ARG A 440 -7.55 26.62 -18.38
C ARG A 440 -8.64 25.80 -17.71
N LEU A 441 -8.27 25.14 -16.62
CA LEU A 441 -9.19 24.42 -15.74
C LEU A 441 -9.62 25.37 -14.62
N ARG A 442 -10.89 25.78 -14.60
CA ARG A 442 -11.42 26.72 -13.61
C ARG A 442 -12.29 25.98 -12.60
N ILE A 443 -11.75 25.77 -11.41
CA ILE A 443 -12.48 25.21 -10.26
C ILE A 443 -13.45 26.28 -9.73
N ALA A 444 -14.56 25.85 -9.13
CA ALA A 444 -15.51 26.77 -8.52
C ALA A 444 -14.84 27.64 -7.43
N GLU A 445 -15.08 28.95 -7.48
CA GLU A 445 -14.43 29.96 -6.63
C GLU A 445 -14.61 29.67 -5.13
N HIS A 446 -15.77 29.17 -4.73
CA HIS A 446 -16.11 28.89 -3.33
C HIS A 446 -16.00 27.40 -2.96
N TRP A 447 -15.32 26.59 -3.79
CA TRP A 447 -15.04 25.21 -3.40
C TRP A 447 -14.08 25.19 -2.20
N PRO A 448 -14.40 24.49 -1.09
CA PRO A 448 -13.63 24.61 0.16
C PRO A 448 -12.14 24.27 0.04
N TRP A 449 -11.75 23.43 -0.91
CA TRP A 449 -10.37 22.98 -1.14
C TRP A 449 -9.80 23.47 -2.48
N ALA A 450 -10.35 24.54 -3.07
CA ALA A 450 -9.88 25.07 -4.34
C ALA A 450 -8.40 25.47 -4.27
N THR A 451 -8.02 26.17 -3.21
CA THR A 451 -6.64 26.63 -2.98
C THR A 451 -5.67 25.47 -2.80
N ASP A 452 -6.08 24.42 -2.07
CA ASP A 452 -5.26 23.21 -1.90
C ASP A 452 -4.99 22.52 -3.25
N LEU A 453 -6.02 22.40 -4.09
CA LEU A 453 -5.88 21.76 -5.40
C LEU A 453 -5.02 22.61 -6.35
N VAL A 454 -5.21 23.94 -6.36
CA VAL A 454 -4.36 24.85 -7.17
C VAL A 454 -2.90 24.74 -6.70
N ALA A 455 -2.65 24.81 -5.39
CA ALA A 455 -1.31 24.66 -4.83
C ALA A 455 -0.66 23.31 -5.19
N ALA A 456 -1.44 22.23 -5.25
CA ALA A 456 -0.95 20.93 -5.68
C ALA A 456 -0.50 20.93 -7.15
N PHE A 457 -1.27 21.55 -8.06
CA PHE A 457 -0.86 21.72 -9.46
C PHE A 457 0.35 22.66 -9.63
N ASP A 458 0.44 23.70 -8.81
CA ASP A 458 1.59 24.62 -8.82
C ASP A 458 2.87 23.88 -8.39
N ARG A 459 2.81 23.10 -7.30
CA ARG A 459 3.93 22.26 -6.83
C ARG A 459 4.34 21.22 -7.85
N LEU A 460 3.37 20.58 -8.50
CA LEU A 460 3.61 19.60 -9.58
C LEU A 460 4.39 20.23 -10.74
N THR A 461 4.04 21.47 -11.10
CA THR A 461 4.73 22.21 -12.17
C THR A 461 6.15 22.59 -11.76
N ALA A 462 6.39 22.80 -10.46
CA ALA A 462 7.70 23.12 -9.89
C ALA A 462 8.58 21.90 -9.60
N LEU A 463 8.09 20.66 -9.78
CA LEU A 463 8.89 19.46 -9.53
C LEU A 463 10.11 19.41 -10.47
N PRO A 464 11.30 19.08 -9.94
CA PRO A 464 12.49 18.93 -10.74
C PRO A 464 12.29 17.79 -11.75
N ARG A 465 12.75 18.00 -12.99
CA ARG A 465 12.66 17.04 -14.09
C ARG A 465 14.07 16.60 -14.50
N PRO A 466 14.28 15.34 -14.88
CA PRO A 466 15.54 14.91 -15.47
C PRO A 466 15.89 15.78 -16.67
N LEU A 467 17.17 16.15 -16.81
CA LEU A 467 17.65 16.83 -18.02
C LEU A 467 17.49 15.84 -19.20
N THR A 468 16.65 16.20 -20.17
CA THR A 468 16.40 15.45 -21.40
C THR A 468 17.49 15.66 -22.43
#